data_AF-A0A975FCT7-F1
#
_entry.id   AF-A0A975FCT7-F1
#
_cell.length_a   1.000
_cell.length_b   1.000
_cell.length_c   1.000
_cell.angle_alpha   90.00
_cell.angle_beta   90.00
_cell.angle_gamma   90.00
#
_symmetry.space_group_name_H-M   'P 1'
#
loop_
_entity.id
_entity.type
_entity.pdbx_description
1 polymer ?
#
loop_
_entity_poly.entity_id
_entity_poly.type
_entity_poly.pdbx_seq_one_letter_code
_entity_poly.pdbx_strand_id
1 'polypeptide(L)'
;MKLLKIVGLVALLAGTGQAMADEVWDTNVGRVIYADEIGPTAVFAYGPKEDPGVIYLVGLAKVYQNRGTYDGYWAKDKSKVECTTARPGIYGKMTRYWGRMQVKFIDKDFPSRWEAIWSYCDSEKQETKIEAKPQVAAPAK
;
A
#
# COMPACT_ATOMS: atom_id res chain seq x y z
N MET A 1 36.10 -16.57 53.82
CA MET A 1 35.62 -15.17 53.78
C MET A 1 36.33 -14.44 52.63
N LYS A 2 35.64 -14.21 51.51
CA LYS A 2 35.92 -13.15 50.52
C LYS A 2 34.69 -13.04 49.60
N LEU A 3 33.95 -11.95 49.75
CA LEU A 3 32.86 -11.52 48.88
C LEU A 3 33.43 -10.78 47.66
N LEU A 4 32.92 -11.08 46.47
CA LEU A 4 32.76 -10.20 45.31
C LEU A 4 31.65 -10.84 44.46
N LYS A 5 30.36 -10.51 44.60
CA LYS A 5 29.60 -9.33 44.12
C LYS A 5 29.79 -8.96 42.63
N ILE A 6 28.74 -9.33 41.87
CA ILE A 6 27.98 -8.53 40.89
C ILE A 6 28.14 -8.88 39.40
N VAL A 7 27.06 -9.50 38.89
CA VAL A 7 26.23 -9.18 37.71
C VAL A 7 26.94 -8.76 36.43
N GLY A 8 26.91 -9.65 35.43
CA GLY A 8 27.15 -9.35 34.03
C GLY A 8 25.84 -9.29 33.24
N LEU A 9 25.47 -8.08 32.83
CA LEU A 9 24.26 -7.67 32.10
C LEU A 9 24.06 -8.47 30.79
N VAL A 10 22.92 -9.14 30.63
CA VAL A 10 22.46 -9.66 29.33
C VAL A 10 22.12 -8.44 28.45
N ALA A 11 22.96 -8.15 27.46
CA ALA A 11 22.64 -7.18 26.43
C ALA A 11 21.56 -7.75 25.49
N LEU A 12 20.30 -7.54 25.85
CA LEU A 12 19.19 -7.61 24.90
C LEU A 12 19.40 -6.48 23.89
N LEU A 13 19.96 -6.81 22.73
CA LEU A 13 19.84 -5.99 21.53
C LEU A 13 18.36 -5.90 21.20
N ALA A 14 17.68 -4.90 21.79
CA ALA A 14 16.41 -4.41 21.32
C ALA A 14 16.68 -3.80 19.94
N GLY A 15 16.65 -4.66 18.92
CA GLY A 15 16.48 -4.21 17.55
C GLY A 15 15.14 -3.49 17.50
N THR A 16 15.17 -2.16 17.60
CA THR A 16 14.07 -1.30 17.19
C THR A 16 14.02 -1.36 15.68
N GLY A 17 13.61 -2.51 15.14
CA GLY A 17 13.03 -2.52 13.82
C GLY A 17 11.88 -1.54 13.89
N GLN A 18 12.03 -0.38 13.24
CA GLN A 18 10.89 0.43 12.89
C GLN A 18 10.00 -0.54 12.10
N ALA A 19 8.96 -1.07 12.74
CA ALA A 19 7.84 -1.60 12.00
C ALA A 19 7.43 -0.44 11.11
N MET A 20 7.79 -0.52 9.82
CA MET A 20 7.39 0.47 8.84
C MET A 20 5.88 0.42 8.88
N ALA A 21 5.29 1.37 9.59
CA ALA A 21 3.85 1.46 9.71
C ALA A 21 3.27 1.43 8.30
N ASP A 22 2.17 0.71 8.13
CA ASP A 22 1.35 0.71 6.93
C ASP A 22 1.28 2.15 6.39
N GLU A 23 1.93 2.42 5.25
CA GLU A 23 1.96 3.78 4.71
C GLU A 23 0.53 4.20 4.43
N VAL A 24 0.08 5.28 5.06
CA VAL A 24 -1.28 5.77 4.88
C VAL A 24 -1.21 7.03 4.03
N TRP A 25 -2.13 7.15 3.09
CA TRP A 25 -2.28 8.36 2.28
C TRP A 25 -3.70 8.91 2.35
N ASP A 26 -3.77 10.23 2.45
CA ASP A 26 -4.96 10.99 2.09
C ASP A 26 -4.95 11.20 0.57
N THR A 27 -6.03 10.79 -0.10
CA THR A 27 -6.20 11.01 -1.53
C THR A 27 -7.47 11.79 -1.84
N ASN A 28 -7.55 12.34 -3.05
CA ASN A 28 -8.76 12.98 -3.56
C ASN A 28 -9.95 12.02 -3.77
N VAL A 29 -9.77 10.72 -3.59
CA VAL A 29 -10.85 9.69 -3.66
C VAL A 29 -11.03 8.92 -2.34
N GLY A 30 -10.38 9.36 -1.27
CA GLY A 30 -10.46 8.75 0.07
C GLY A 30 -9.12 8.22 0.56
N ARG A 31 -9.15 7.55 1.72
CA ARG A 31 -7.95 7.01 2.36
C ARG A 31 -7.46 5.75 1.64
N VAL A 32 -6.14 5.67 1.44
CA VAL A 32 -5.44 4.49 0.92
C VAL A 32 -4.37 4.06 1.92
N ILE A 33 -4.16 2.75 2.07
CA ILE A 33 -3.23 2.17 3.05
C ILE A 33 -2.39 1.11 2.35
N TYR A 34 -1.07 1.13 2.53
CA TYR A 34 -0.19 0.02 2.18
C TYR A 34 -0.47 -1.12 3.17
N ALA A 35 -1.21 -2.14 2.76
CA ALA A 35 -1.81 -3.10 3.69
C ALA A 35 -1.06 -4.44 3.76
N ASP A 36 -0.47 -4.90 2.66
CA ASP A 36 0.17 -6.22 2.60
C ASP A 36 1.12 -6.34 1.39
N GLU A 37 1.81 -7.47 1.29
CA GLU A 37 2.66 -7.85 0.16
C GLU A 37 2.46 -9.32 -0.23
N ILE A 38 2.32 -9.59 -1.53
CA ILE A 38 2.21 -10.95 -2.08
C ILE A 38 3.32 -11.14 -3.11
N GLY A 39 4.40 -11.82 -2.70
CA GLY A 39 5.59 -11.98 -3.52
C GLY A 39 6.19 -10.61 -3.87
N PRO A 40 6.35 -10.24 -5.16
CA PRO A 40 6.82 -8.92 -5.57
C PRO A 40 5.72 -7.85 -5.61
N THR A 41 4.48 -8.18 -5.26
CA THR A 41 3.31 -7.29 -5.43
C THR A 41 2.97 -6.60 -4.11
N ALA A 42 2.94 -5.28 -4.10
CA ALA A 42 2.38 -4.52 -2.99
C ALA A 42 0.84 -4.50 -3.09
N VAL A 43 0.17 -4.58 -1.94
CA VAL A 43 -1.29 -4.54 -1.84
C VAL A 43 -1.70 -3.28 -1.08
N PHE A 44 -2.44 -2.39 -1.76
CA PHE A 44 -3.06 -1.25 -1.09
C PHE A 44 -4.52 -1.54 -0.81
N ALA A 45 -4.99 -1.19 0.39
CA ALA A 45 -6.41 -1.19 0.75
C ALA A 45 -6.98 0.21 0.63
N TYR A 46 -8.22 0.33 0.15
CA TYR A 46 -8.94 1.61 0.07
C TYR A 46 -10.45 1.42 0.29
N GLY A 47 -11.14 2.53 0.54
CA GLY A 47 -12.58 2.53 0.79
C GLY A 47 -12.97 2.16 2.23
N PRO A 48 -14.25 2.35 2.59
CA PRO A 48 -14.76 2.00 3.91
C PRO A 48 -14.92 0.48 4.07
N LYS A 49 -15.14 0.01 5.30
CA LYS A 49 -15.28 -1.42 5.62
C LYS A 49 -16.46 -2.07 4.90
N GLU A 50 -17.51 -1.29 4.63
CA GLU A 50 -18.75 -1.74 4.00
C GLU A 50 -18.63 -1.86 2.47
N ASP A 51 -17.67 -1.16 1.86
CA ASP A 51 -17.41 -1.18 0.41
C ASP A 51 -15.90 -1.10 0.09
N PRO A 52 -15.11 -2.09 0.57
CA PRO A 52 -13.66 -2.06 0.46
C PRO A 52 -13.19 -2.33 -0.96
N GLY A 53 -11.95 -1.94 -1.24
CA GLY A 53 -11.24 -2.25 -2.47
C GLY A 53 -9.76 -2.52 -2.22
N VAL A 54 -9.14 -3.17 -3.19
CA VAL A 54 -7.69 -3.45 -3.19
C VAL A 54 -7.03 -2.98 -4.47
N ILE A 55 -5.78 -2.57 -4.39
CA ILE A 55 -4.91 -2.25 -5.52
C ILE A 55 -3.69 -3.15 -5.43
N TYR A 56 -3.38 -3.84 -6.52
CA TYR A 56 -2.19 -4.68 -6.65
C TYR A 56 -1.18 -3.99 -7.54
N LEU A 57 0.02 -3.69 -7.02
CA LEU A 57 1.11 -3.03 -7.76
C LEU A 57 2.32 -3.95 -7.85
N VAL A 58 2.62 -4.41 -9.06
CA VAL A 58 3.69 -5.40 -9.28
C VAL A 58 5.05 -4.72 -9.21
N GLY A 59 5.98 -5.33 -8.47
CA GLY A 59 7.37 -4.87 -8.35
C GLY A 59 7.60 -3.81 -7.27
N LEU A 60 6.54 -3.36 -6.59
CA LEU A 60 6.66 -2.35 -5.52
C LEU A 60 6.99 -2.96 -4.15
N ALA A 61 6.68 -4.24 -3.92
CA ALA A 61 6.91 -4.86 -2.61
C ALA A 61 8.36 -4.71 -2.17
N LYS A 62 8.57 -4.30 -0.92
CA LYS A 62 9.89 -4.07 -0.29
C LYS A 62 10.76 -2.99 -0.95
N VAL A 63 10.21 -2.16 -1.84
CA VAL A 63 10.91 -1.03 -2.44
C VAL A 63 10.60 0.25 -1.68
N TYR A 64 11.52 0.64 -0.78
CA TYR A 64 11.33 1.81 0.10
C TYR A 64 12.11 3.07 -0.34
N GLN A 65 13.01 2.93 -1.32
CA GLN A 65 13.86 4.00 -1.85
C GLN A 65 13.86 3.92 -3.37
N ASN A 66 14.16 5.06 -4.01
CA ASN A 66 14.18 5.19 -5.47
C ASN A 66 12.89 4.68 -6.13
N ARG A 67 11.73 4.92 -5.50
CA ARG A 67 10.43 4.51 -6.05
C ARG A 67 10.16 5.24 -7.36
N GLY A 68 9.66 4.49 -8.35
CA GLY A 68 9.35 4.98 -9.69
C GLY A 68 7.88 4.82 -10.07
N THR A 69 7.65 4.23 -11.24
CA THR A 69 6.31 3.93 -11.76
C THR A 69 6.04 2.44 -11.70
N TYR A 70 4.85 2.06 -11.24
CA TYR A 70 4.43 0.68 -11.07
C TYR A 70 3.05 0.49 -11.70
N ASP A 71 2.95 -0.56 -12.52
CA ASP A 71 1.70 -0.99 -13.12
C ASP A 71 0.98 -2.01 -12.24
N GLY A 72 -0.33 -2.05 -12.38
CA GLY A 72 -1.19 -2.84 -11.54
C GLY A 72 -2.66 -2.79 -11.93
N TYR A 73 -3.50 -3.17 -10.99
CA TYR A 73 -4.95 -3.09 -11.14
C TYR A 73 -5.63 -2.87 -9.79
N TRP A 74 -6.78 -2.22 -9.83
CA TRP A 74 -7.69 -2.13 -8.68
C TRP A 74 -8.81 -3.16 -8.84
N ALA A 75 -9.36 -3.63 -7.72
CA ALA A 75 -10.46 -4.58 -7.68
C ALA A 75 -11.38 -4.35 -6.49
N LYS A 76 -12.69 -4.59 -6.68
CA LYS A 76 -13.73 -4.51 -5.63
C LYS A 76 -14.74 -5.63 -5.76
N ASP A 77 -15.58 -5.82 -4.76
CA ASP A 77 -16.75 -6.71 -4.85
C ASP A 77 -17.84 -6.15 -5.77
N LYS A 78 -17.92 -4.82 -5.95
CA LYS A 78 -18.84 -4.16 -6.87
C LYS A 78 -18.27 -2.83 -7.37
N SER A 79 -18.57 -2.48 -8.62
CA SER A 79 -18.24 -1.16 -9.18
C SER A 79 -19.26 -0.76 -10.25
N LYS A 80 -19.10 0.43 -10.85
CA LYS A 80 -19.96 0.94 -11.91
C LYS A 80 -19.94 0.08 -13.18
N VAL A 81 -18.81 -0.59 -13.46
CA VAL A 81 -18.60 -1.37 -14.69
C VAL A 81 -18.17 -2.78 -14.33
N GLU A 82 -18.84 -3.77 -14.93
CA GLU A 82 -18.47 -5.17 -14.84
C GLU A 82 -17.65 -5.59 -16.05
N CYS A 83 -16.54 -6.28 -15.81
CA CYS A 83 -15.63 -6.76 -16.84
C CYS A 83 -16.00 -8.15 -17.35
N THR A 84 -15.61 -8.43 -18.60
CA THR A 84 -15.77 -9.75 -19.22
C THR A 84 -14.84 -10.81 -18.63
N THR A 85 -13.76 -10.40 -17.96
CA THR A 85 -12.80 -11.27 -17.29
C THR A 85 -12.80 -11.04 -15.78
N ALA A 86 -12.41 -12.07 -15.02
CA ALA A 86 -12.26 -11.98 -13.58
C ALA A 86 -10.78 -11.88 -13.19
N ARG A 87 -10.50 -11.15 -12.10
CA ARG A 87 -9.17 -11.06 -11.47
C ARG A 87 -9.28 -11.31 -9.96
N PRO A 88 -8.20 -11.73 -9.29
CA PRO A 88 -8.16 -11.77 -7.83
C PRO A 88 -8.47 -10.40 -7.25
N GLY A 89 -9.44 -10.32 -6.36
CA GLY A 89 -9.79 -9.13 -5.60
C GLY A 89 -9.41 -9.30 -4.14
N ILE A 90 -10.26 -8.77 -3.27
CA ILE A 90 -10.04 -8.72 -1.82
C ILE A 90 -9.82 -10.14 -1.28
N TYR A 91 -8.71 -10.34 -0.55
CA TYR A 91 -8.28 -11.65 -0.02
C TYR A 91 -8.15 -12.75 -1.09
N GLY A 92 -7.89 -12.38 -2.35
CA GLY A 92 -7.76 -13.32 -3.47
C GLY A 92 -9.09 -13.82 -4.06
N LYS A 93 -10.24 -13.38 -3.54
CA LYS A 93 -11.55 -13.73 -4.10
C LYS A 93 -11.69 -13.15 -5.50
N MET A 94 -11.99 -14.00 -6.48
CA MET A 94 -12.15 -13.55 -7.87
C MET A 94 -13.34 -12.58 -8.01
N THR A 95 -13.14 -11.49 -8.76
CA THR A 95 -14.16 -10.49 -9.07
C THR A 95 -14.08 -10.05 -10.52
N ARG A 96 -15.24 -9.69 -11.10
CA ARG A 96 -15.35 -9.06 -12.41
C ARG A 96 -15.35 -7.53 -12.33
N TYR A 97 -15.28 -6.95 -11.13
CA TYR A 97 -15.24 -5.50 -10.94
C TYR A 97 -13.80 -5.07 -10.65
N TRP A 98 -13.07 -4.77 -11.73
CA TRP A 98 -11.66 -4.37 -11.66
C TRP A 98 -11.32 -3.37 -12.77
N GLY A 99 -10.12 -2.81 -12.72
CA GLY A 99 -9.57 -2.05 -13.84
C GLY A 99 -8.09 -1.75 -13.71
N ARG A 100 -7.45 -1.30 -14.80
CA ARG A 100 -6.00 -1.03 -14.78
C ARG A 100 -5.68 0.17 -13.90
N MET A 101 -4.49 0.14 -13.31
CA MET A 101 -3.94 1.22 -12.47
C MET A 101 -2.46 1.35 -12.76
N GLN A 102 -1.96 2.58 -12.89
CA GLN A 102 -0.53 2.86 -12.88
C GLN A 102 -0.26 3.94 -11.84
N VAL A 103 0.61 3.62 -10.88
CA VAL A 103 1.01 4.51 -9.78
C VAL A 103 2.41 5.04 -10.07
N LYS A 104 2.58 6.35 -10.00
CA LYS A 104 3.86 7.03 -10.13
C LYS A 104 4.18 7.75 -8.83
N PHE A 105 5.25 7.32 -8.18
CA PHE A 105 5.78 8.01 -7.02
C PHE A 105 6.45 9.32 -7.43
N ILE A 106 6.09 10.39 -6.73
CA ILE A 106 6.61 11.75 -6.96
C ILE A 106 7.89 11.95 -6.16
N ASP A 107 7.89 11.46 -4.92
CA ASP A 107 9.05 11.44 -4.04
C ASP A 107 9.74 10.08 -4.16
N LYS A 108 11.08 10.07 -4.18
CA LYS A 108 11.86 8.84 -4.35
C LYS A 108 11.89 7.98 -3.08
N ASP A 109 11.80 8.60 -1.92
CA ASP A 109 12.02 7.97 -0.62
C ASP A 109 10.79 8.07 0.27
N PHE A 110 10.64 7.08 1.16
CA PHE A 110 9.54 6.97 2.10
C PHE A 110 9.55 8.08 3.19
N PRO A 111 8.39 8.62 3.60
CA PRO A 111 7.06 8.43 3.00
C PRO A 111 6.92 9.27 1.73
N SER A 112 6.21 8.77 0.72
CA SER A 112 6.18 9.37 -0.62
C SER A 112 4.78 9.73 -1.08
N ARG A 113 4.66 10.89 -1.71
CA ARG A 113 3.49 11.22 -2.53
C ARG A 113 3.48 10.39 -3.80
N TRP A 114 2.30 10.12 -4.33
CA TRP A 114 2.14 9.49 -5.63
C TRP A 114 0.92 10.02 -6.36
N GLU A 115 0.96 9.92 -7.68
CA GLU A 115 -0.20 10.12 -8.56
C GLU A 115 -0.54 8.79 -9.25
N ALA A 116 -1.81 8.58 -9.59
CA ALA A 116 -2.21 7.41 -10.34
C ALA A 116 -3.22 7.73 -11.44
N ILE A 117 -3.08 6.99 -12.54
CA ILE A 117 -4.05 6.90 -13.63
C ILE A 117 -4.70 5.53 -13.60
N TRP A 118 -5.99 5.48 -13.93
CA TRP A 118 -6.77 4.25 -13.83
C TRP A 118 -7.83 4.14 -14.92
N SER A 119 -8.33 2.94 -15.17
CA SER A 119 -9.44 2.65 -16.09
C SER A 119 -10.43 1.68 -15.45
N TYR A 120 -11.58 1.45 -16.10
CA TYR A 120 -12.42 0.29 -15.85
C TYR A 120 -12.02 -0.83 -16.80
N CYS A 121 -11.85 -2.06 -16.30
CA CYS A 121 -11.42 -3.18 -17.12
C CYS A 121 -10.20 -2.79 -17.99
N ASP A 122 -10.24 -3.16 -19.26
CA ASP A 122 -9.24 -2.79 -20.26
C ASP A 122 -9.59 -1.52 -21.08
N SER A 123 -10.51 -0.68 -20.60
CA SER A 123 -10.95 0.52 -21.30
C SER A 123 -9.96 1.69 -21.19
N GLU A 124 -10.29 2.79 -21.85
CA GLU A 124 -9.54 4.04 -21.76
C GLU A 124 -9.41 4.57 -20.33
N LYS A 125 -8.32 5.32 -20.11
CA LYS A 125 -8.03 5.93 -18.82
C LYS A 125 -9.13 6.93 -18.47
N GLN A 126 -9.50 6.97 -17.19
CA GLN A 126 -10.38 7.99 -16.67
C GLN A 126 -9.66 9.35 -16.67
N GLU A 127 -10.41 10.42 -16.90
CA GLU A 127 -9.87 11.79 -16.93
C GLU A 127 -9.33 12.22 -15.56
N THR A 128 -9.97 11.75 -14.49
CA THR A 128 -9.60 12.08 -13.11
C THR A 128 -8.44 11.21 -12.64
N LYS A 129 -7.31 11.85 -12.35
CA LYS A 129 -6.19 11.24 -11.64
C LYS A 129 -6.47 11.10 -10.15
N ILE A 130 -5.80 10.14 -9.53
CA ILE A 130 -5.73 10.03 -8.08
C ILE A 130 -4.44 10.70 -7.62
N GLU A 131 -4.52 11.55 -6.60
CA GLU A 131 -3.37 12.21 -5.98
C GLU A 131 -3.31 11.83 -4.51
N ALA A 132 -2.16 11.36 -4.06
CA ALA A 132 -1.97 10.83 -2.72
C ALA A 132 -0.88 11.59 -1.95
N LYS A 133 -1.22 12.01 -0.74
CA LYS A 133 -0.30 12.66 0.20
C LYS A 133 -0.13 11.78 1.43
N PRO A 134 1.10 11.45 1.84
CA PRO A 134 1.30 10.59 2.99
C PRO A 134 0.78 11.28 4.26
N GLN A 135 0.09 10.51 5.09
CA GLN A 135 -0.18 10.90 6.46
C GLN A 135 1.11 10.75 7.25
N VAL A 136 1.77 11.87 7.53
CA VAL A 136 2.90 11.88 8.46
C VAL A 136 2.32 11.77 9.86
N ALA A 137 2.80 10.81 10.66
CA ALA A 137 2.46 10.74 12.07
C ALA A 137 2.73 12.11 12.71
N ALA A 138 1.75 12.64 13.46
CA ALA A 138 2.03 13.78 14.32
C ALA A 138 3.21 13.40 15.24
N PRO A 139 4.17 14.31 15.50
CA PRO A 139 5.23 14.02 16.45
C PRO A 139 4.59 13.59 17.77
N ALA A 140 5.06 12.47 18.32
CA ALA A 140 4.66 12.03 19.64
C ALA A 140 4.88 13.20 20.62
N LYS A 141 3.81 13.62 21.30
CA LYS A 141 3.90 14.62 22.37
C LYS A 141 4.61 14.03 23.58
#